data_AF-A0A7L3KV53-F1
#
_entry.id   AF-A0A7L3KV53-F1
#
_cell.length_a   1.000
_cell.length_b   1.000
_cell.length_c   1.000
_cell.angle_alpha   90.00
_cell.angle_beta   90.00
_cell.angle_gamma   90.00
#
_symmetry.space_group_name_H-M   'P 1'
#
loop_
_entity.id
_entity.type
_entity.pdbx_description
1 polymer ?
#
loop_
_entity_poly.entity_id
_entity_poly.type
_entity_poly.pdbx_seq_one_letter_code
_entity_poly.pdbx_strand_id
1 'polypeptide(L)'
;ALNKKVVKGKVGEKVSLPCCYEIPSSESLHKYRVYWQKNITDVVLAYSEGNMIRRHERYQNRTEMDPWNLTLWISPVEILDNGSYQCVVQHNSVVVGGSSVILIVTADFSKPNITTEVTADSCELTEMMITCSSHGGFPKPRISGALNNMSVEWNASWVSESNFSPYNVTGKLVLNVTKDVNVTCSVEYNGFAKSTSLLLKKTNDCVVPPVPPPYNVITASIIVVITFILAITLAARYLPRHVCSRCCKRQDSVEEGAKECMKAPVSSKGTAETSSV
;
A
#
# COMPACT_ATOMS: atom_id res chain seq x y z
N ALA A 1 27.22 21.99 -34.82
CA ALA A 1 25.92 21.29 -34.75
C ALA A 1 24.91 22.19 -34.04
N LEU A 2 23.62 22.09 -34.34
CA LEU A 2 22.58 22.86 -33.63
C LEU A 2 22.31 22.18 -32.27
N ASN A 3 22.69 22.83 -31.17
CA ASN A 3 22.51 22.27 -29.83
C ASN A 3 21.02 22.19 -29.48
N LYS A 4 20.49 20.97 -29.39
CA LYS A 4 19.10 20.71 -28.97
C LYS A 4 18.98 20.98 -27.47
N LYS A 5 18.23 22.01 -27.07
CA LYS A 5 17.99 22.30 -25.65
C LYS A 5 16.88 21.37 -25.13
N VAL A 6 17.08 20.75 -23.98
CA VAL A 6 16.03 19.98 -23.30
C VAL A 6 15.38 20.85 -22.24
N VAL A 7 14.05 20.85 -22.19
CA VAL A 7 13.23 21.54 -21.19
C VAL A 7 12.29 20.51 -20.57
N LYS A 8 12.17 20.51 -19.24
CA LYS A 8 11.13 19.75 -18.53
C LYS A 8 9.95 20.68 -18.23
N GLY A 9 8.73 20.20 -18.42
CA GLY A 9 7.50 20.92 -18.04
C GLY A 9 6.53 19.99 -17.34
N LYS A 10 5.77 20.48 -16.36
CA LYS A 10 4.78 19.68 -15.61
C LYS A 10 3.37 19.96 -16.13
N VAL A 11 2.54 18.91 -16.23
CA VAL A 11 1.12 19.07 -16.58
C VAL A 11 0.44 20.04 -15.62
N GLY A 12 -0.30 21.01 -16.16
CA GLY A 12 -0.97 22.08 -15.42
C GLY A 12 -0.13 23.36 -15.20
N GLU A 13 1.20 23.30 -15.32
CA GLU A 13 2.09 24.45 -15.07
C GLU A 13 2.39 25.26 -16.35
N LYS A 14 3.08 26.41 -16.22
CA LYS A 14 3.59 27.25 -17.33
C LYS A 14 5.04 26.88 -17.65
N VAL A 15 5.38 26.72 -18.94
CA VAL A 15 6.76 26.43 -19.40
C VAL A 15 7.19 27.41 -20.49
N SER A 16 8.50 27.66 -20.58
CA SER A 16 9.14 28.46 -21.65
C SER A 16 10.04 27.61 -22.56
N LEU A 17 9.86 27.76 -23.87
CA LEU A 17 10.71 27.19 -24.91
C LEU A 17 11.47 28.35 -25.58
N PRO A 18 12.79 28.51 -25.36
CA PRO A 18 13.51 29.69 -25.85
C PRO A 18 13.91 29.57 -27.31
N CYS A 19 13.73 30.65 -28.08
CA CYS A 19 14.12 30.71 -29.49
C CYS A 19 15.64 30.88 -29.68
N CYS A 20 16.36 31.32 -28.63
CA CYS A 20 17.79 31.62 -28.67
C CYS A 20 18.19 32.64 -29.77
N TYR A 21 17.28 33.57 -30.06
CA TYR A 21 17.47 34.70 -30.96
C TYR A 21 16.76 35.91 -30.36
N GLU A 22 17.42 37.07 -30.39
CA GLU A 22 16.88 38.33 -29.87
C GLU A 22 16.77 39.33 -31.01
N ILE A 23 15.61 40.00 -31.11
CA ILE A 23 15.41 41.12 -32.04
C ILE A 23 16.34 42.26 -31.58
N PRO A 24 17.20 42.82 -32.48
CA PRO A 24 18.06 43.93 -32.10
C PRO A 24 17.23 45.13 -31.63
N SER A 25 17.67 45.83 -30.59
CA SER A 25 16.90 46.92 -29.97
C SER A 25 16.71 48.17 -30.86
N SER A 26 17.41 48.24 -31.99
CA SER A 26 17.23 49.22 -33.07
C SER A 26 16.19 48.80 -34.12
N GLU A 27 15.56 47.62 -33.97
CA GLU A 27 14.59 47.05 -34.90
C GLU A 27 13.27 46.70 -34.21
N SER A 28 12.33 46.16 -34.99
CA SER A 28 11.04 45.70 -34.48
C SER A 28 10.56 44.45 -35.22
N LEU A 29 9.68 43.69 -34.57
CA LEU A 29 9.08 42.46 -35.09
C LEU A 29 8.34 42.65 -36.44
N HIS A 30 8.10 43.90 -36.88
CA HIS A 30 7.54 44.20 -38.20
C HIS A 30 8.43 43.77 -39.38
N LYS A 31 9.77 43.75 -39.22
CA LYS A 31 10.69 43.27 -40.28
C LYS A 31 10.82 41.74 -40.32
N TYR A 32 10.23 41.04 -39.36
CA TYR A 32 10.51 39.63 -39.08
C TYR A 32 9.30 38.75 -39.37
N ARG A 33 9.58 37.48 -39.71
CA ARG A 33 8.63 36.37 -39.63
C ARG A 33 9.17 35.33 -38.68
N VAL A 34 8.36 34.94 -37.69
CA VAL A 34 8.77 34.03 -36.63
C VAL A 34 7.78 32.88 -36.56
N TYR A 35 8.28 31.65 -36.68
CA TYR A 35 7.48 30.44 -36.64
C TYR A 35 7.92 29.59 -35.45
N TRP A 36 6.95 29.17 -34.64
CA TRP A 36 7.12 28.05 -33.73
C TRP A 36 6.39 26.83 -34.29
N GLN A 37 7.12 25.74 -34.48
CA GLN A 37 6.65 24.50 -35.08
C GLN A 37 6.88 23.35 -34.12
N LYS A 38 5.89 22.45 -33.96
CA LYS A 38 6.06 21.15 -33.30
C LYS A 38 6.26 20.08 -34.37
N ASN A 39 7.18 19.14 -34.13
CA ASN A 39 7.50 18.04 -35.04
C ASN A 39 7.78 18.48 -36.50
N ILE A 40 8.33 19.69 -36.70
CA ILE A 40 8.60 20.35 -37.99
C ILE A 40 7.32 20.78 -38.76
N THR A 41 6.24 20.00 -38.73
CA THR A 41 5.01 20.26 -39.51
C THR A 41 3.98 21.13 -38.82
N ASP A 42 3.80 21.00 -37.50
CA ASP A 42 2.65 21.55 -36.80
C ASP A 42 2.94 23.00 -36.35
N VAL A 43 2.53 23.99 -37.14
CA VAL A 43 2.69 25.41 -36.76
C VAL A 43 1.88 25.71 -35.49
N VAL A 44 2.59 25.85 -34.36
CA VAL A 44 2.08 26.18 -33.03
C VAL A 44 1.55 27.62 -33.03
N LEU A 45 2.40 28.55 -33.45
CA LEU A 45 2.06 29.92 -33.77
C LEU A 45 3.02 30.48 -34.84
N ALA A 46 2.60 31.55 -35.51
CA ALA A 46 3.43 32.31 -36.43
C ALA A 46 3.11 33.81 -36.35
N TYR A 47 4.17 34.63 -36.41
CA TYR A 47 4.10 36.08 -36.54
C TYR A 47 4.66 36.53 -37.89
N SER A 48 4.08 37.59 -38.46
CA SER A 48 4.61 38.36 -39.59
C SER A 48 4.19 39.81 -39.40
N GLU A 49 5.04 40.76 -39.78
CA GLU A 49 4.70 42.20 -39.75
C GLU A 49 4.20 42.65 -38.36
N GLY A 50 4.83 42.14 -37.30
CA GLY A 50 4.52 42.42 -35.89
C GLY A 50 3.26 41.73 -35.35
N ASN A 51 2.45 41.12 -36.21
CA ASN A 51 1.14 40.55 -35.87
C ASN A 51 1.17 39.01 -35.85
N MET A 52 0.34 38.39 -35.00
CA MET A 52 0.14 36.94 -35.02
C MET A 52 -0.76 36.56 -36.19
N ILE A 53 -0.20 35.88 -37.20
CA ILE A 53 -0.91 35.48 -38.42
C ILE A 53 -1.49 34.06 -38.35
N ARG A 54 -1.00 33.22 -37.42
CA ARG A 54 -1.54 31.86 -37.18
C ARG A 54 -1.29 31.44 -35.74
N ARG A 55 -2.24 30.69 -35.18
CA ARG A 55 -2.10 29.89 -33.97
C ARG A 55 -2.86 28.57 -34.18
N HIS A 56 -2.32 27.46 -33.72
CA HIS A 56 -3.03 26.16 -33.75
C HIS A 56 -4.20 26.16 -32.77
N GLU A 57 -5.29 25.45 -33.10
CA GLU A 57 -6.51 25.35 -32.26
C GLU A 57 -6.22 24.85 -30.84
N ARG A 58 -5.53 23.70 -30.71
CA ARG A 58 -5.03 23.14 -29.43
C ARG A 58 -4.20 24.11 -28.57
N TYR A 59 -3.66 25.18 -29.18
CA TYR A 59 -2.83 26.19 -28.52
C TYR A 59 -3.54 27.53 -28.29
N GLN A 60 -4.80 27.70 -28.72
CA GLN A 60 -5.62 28.88 -28.43
C GLN A 60 -5.71 29.14 -26.93
N ASN A 61 -5.53 30.40 -26.54
CA ASN A 61 -5.49 30.88 -25.15
C ASN A 61 -4.46 30.21 -24.23
N ARG A 62 -3.59 29.33 -24.78
CA ARG A 62 -2.54 28.61 -24.07
C ARG A 62 -1.12 29.03 -24.44
N THR A 63 -0.94 29.74 -25.57
CA THR A 63 0.39 30.15 -26.06
C THR A 63 0.54 31.65 -26.27
N GLU A 64 1.72 32.13 -25.90
CA GLU A 64 2.18 33.52 -25.95
C GLU A 64 3.64 33.50 -26.43
N MET A 65 4.07 34.53 -27.15
CA MET A 65 5.46 34.67 -27.58
C MET A 65 6.01 36.01 -27.12
N ASP A 66 7.17 36.00 -26.48
CA ASP A 66 7.92 37.21 -26.16
C ASP A 66 8.32 37.93 -27.47
N PRO A 67 7.99 39.21 -27.67
CA PRO A 67 8.26 39.90 -28.93
C PRO A 67 9.73 40.26 -29.14
N TRP A 68 10.59 40.08 -28.14
CA TRP A 68 11.99 40.51 -28.13
C TRP A 68 12.95 39.33 -28.19
N ASN A 69 12.83 38.35 -27.29
CA ASN A 69 13.66 37.14 -27.25
C ASN A 69 12.98 35.90 -27.89
N LEU A 70 11.78 36.09 -28.44
CA LEU A 70 11.02 35.11 -29.22
C LEU A 70 10.69 33.80 -28.48
N THR A 71 10.82 33.79 -27.16
CA THR A 71 10.49 32.65 -26.30
C THR A 71 9.00 32.34 -26.38
N LEU A 72 8.66 31.09 -26.72
CA LEU A 72 7.30 30.57 -26.66
C LEU A 72 6.99 30.15 -25.23
N TRP A 73 5.90 30.67 -24.69
CA TRP A 73 5.30 30.22 -23.44
C TRP A 73 4.11 29.29 -23.74
N ILE A 74 3.96 28.22 -22.95
CA ILE A 74 2.81 27.31 -22.98
C ILE A 74 2.25 27.17 -21.57
N SER A 75 0.94 27.39 -21.38
CA SER A 75 0.25 27.31 -20.08
C SER A 75 -1.27 27.08 -20.24
N PRO A 76 -1.89 26.15 -19.50
CA PRO A 76 -1.26 25.02 -18.83
C PRO A 76 -0.61 24.08 -19.84
N VAL A 77 0.44 23.35 -19.44
CA VAL A 77 1.04 22.25 -20.22
C VAL A 77 0.17 20.99 -20.16
N GLU A 78 0.07 20.26 -21.27
CA GLU A 78 -0.58 18.96 -21.42
C GLU A 78 0.41 17.87 -21.83
N ILE A 79 0.08 16.59 -21.63
CA ILE A 79 0.93 15.46 -22.09
C ILE A 79 1.13 15.49 -23.61
N LEU A 80 0.12 15.94 -24.36
CA LEU A 80 0.17 16.13 -25.82
C LEU A 80 1.18 17.20 -26.27
N ASP A 81 1.75 18.00 -25.36
CA ASP A 81 2.83 18.94 -25.66
C ASP A 81 4.21 18.27 -25.65
N ASN A 82 4.34 17.06 -25.11
CA ASN A 82 5.60 16.30 -25.15
C ASN A 82 6.10 16.12 -26.60
N GLY A 83 7.34 16.48 -26.90
CA GLY A 83 7.90 16.35 -28.25
C GLY A 83 8.98 17.39 -28.60
N SER A 84 9.31 17.45 -29.89
CA SER A 84 10.31 18.39 -30.42
C SER A 84 9.63 19.64 -30.97
N TYR A 85 10.14 20.80 -30.58
CA TYR A 85 9.77 22.12 -31.10
C TYR A 85 10.95 22.75 -31.83
N GLN A 86 10.64 23.61 -32.79
CA GLN A 86 11.61 24.40 -33.54
C GLN A 86 11.13 25.85 -33.61
N CYS A 87 12.02 26.78 -33.27
CA CYS A 87 11.86 28.19 -33.62
C CYS A 87 12.55 28.45 -34.95
N VAL A 88 11.92 29.18 -35.86
CA VAL A 88 12.51 29.65 -37.13
C VAL A 88 12.28 31.14 -37.24
N VAL A 89 13.38 31.90 -37.34
CA VAL A 89 13.38 33.37 -37.45
C VAL A 89 13.84 33.76 -38.85
N GLN A 90 13.01 34.52 -39.55
CA GLN A 90 13.32 35.13 -40.84
C GLN A 90 13.32 36.64 -40.74
N HIS A 91 14.27 37.30 -41.41
CA HIS A 91 14.32 38.74 -41.65
C HIS A 91 14.37 38.96 -43.16
N ASN A 92 13.48 39.80 -43.71
CA ASN A 92 13.36 40.01 -45.17
C ASN A 92 13.30 38.70 -46.00
N SER A 93 12.60 37.69 -45.48
CA SER A 93 12.46 36.33 -46.03
C SER A 93 13.74 35.46 -46.05
N VAL A 94 14.85 35.92 -45.48
CA VAL A 94 16.07 35.11 -45.24
C VAL A 94 16.02 34.55 -43.82
N VAL A 95 16.32 33.27 -43.62
CA VAL A 95 16.44 32.68 -42.27
C VAL A 95 17.69 33.22 -41.58
N VAL A 96 17.52 33.87 -40.44
CA VAL A 96 18.61 34.53 -39.67
C VAL A 96 18.86 33.88 -38.30
N GLY A 97 17.97 33.02 -37.82
CA GLY A 97 18.13 32.37 -36.51
C GLY A 97 17.01 31.38 -36.16
N GLY A 98 17.09 30.85 -34.94
CA GLY A 98 16.16 29.88 -34.40
C GLY A 98 16.83 28.87 -33.47
N SER A 99 16.03 27.95 -32.93
CA SER A 99 16.48 26.89 -32.01
C SER A 99 15.72 25.59 -32.24
N SER A 100 16.22 24.49 -31.65
CA SER A 100 15.47 23.25 -31.48
C SER A 100 15.38 22.92 -30.00
N VAL A 101 14.16 22.72 -29.50
CA VAL A 101 13.87 22.49 -28.09
C VAL A 101 13.07 21.20 -27.94
N ILE A 102 13.53 20.29 -27.08
CA ILE A 102 12.78 19.08 -26.72
C ILE A 102 12.05 19.37 -25.41
N LEU A 103 10.72 19.40 -25.44
CA LEU A 103 9.88 19.49 -24.26
C LEU A 103 9.55 18.08 -23.77
N ILE A 104 10.08 17.73 -22.60
CA ILE A 104 9.74 16.51 -21.86
C ILE A 104 8.67 16.87 -20.83
N VAL A 105 7.46 16.33 -21.00
CA VAL A 105 6.36 16.58 -20.06
C VAL A 105 6.36 15.54 -18.93
N THR A 106 5.98 15.95 -17.73
CA THR A 106 5.71 15.05 -16.60
C THR A 106 4.33 15.29 -15.99
N ALA A 107 3.62 14.21 -15.70
CA ALA A 107 2.45 14.20 -14.82
C ALA A 107 2.80 13.42 -13.55
N ASP A 108 2.37 13.94 -12.40
CA ASP A 108 2.66 13.35 -11.11
C ASP A 108 1.77 12.11 -10.86
N PHE A 109 2.40 10.97 -10.61
CA PHE A 109 1.72 9.78 -10.13
C PHE A 109 0.98 10.05 -8.80
N SER A 110 -0.12 9.33 -8.55
CA SER A 110 -0.75 9.28 -7.23
C SER A 110 0.23 8.74 -6.19
N LYS A 111 0.03 9.06 -4.90
CA LYS A 111 0.72 8.32 -3.83
C LYS A 111 0.42 6.82 -4.02
N PRO A 112 1.43 5.92 -3.96
CA PRO A 112 1.17 4.49 -4.15
C PRO A 112 0.26 3.96 -3.04
N ASN A 113 -0.71 3.14 -3.40
CA ASN A 113 -1.51 2.37 -2.46
C ASN A 113 -0.95 0.94 -2.38
N ILE A 114 -0.93 0.35 -1.19
CA ILE A 114 -0.50 -1.05 -0.98
C ILE A 114 -1.68 -1.82 -0.38
N THR A 115 -2.13 -2.84 -1.08
CA THR A 115 -3.18 -3.78 -0.64
C THR A 115 -2.62 -5.19 -0.51
N THR A 116 -3.29 -6.03 0.27
CA THR A 116 -2.85 -7.36 0.67
C THR A 116 -4.02 -8.34 0.63
N GLU A 117 -3.84 -9.45 -0.07
CA GLU A 117 -4.80 -10.55 -0.15
C GLU A 117 -4.10 -11.82 0.34
N VAL A 118 -4.70 -12.54 1.31
CA VAL A 118 -4.17 -13.81 1.80
C VAL A 118 -4.55 -14.90 0.79
N THR A 119 -3.57 -15.60 0.25
CA THR A 119 -3.76 -16.65 -0.78
C THR A 119 -3.77 -18.05 -0.17
N ALA A 120 -3.00 -18.27 0.90
CA ALA A 120 -3.06 -19.46 1.75
C ALA A 120 -2.70 -19.09 3.19
N ASP A 121 -3.30 -19.73 4.19
CA ASP A 121 -2.97 -19.48 5.60
C ASP A 121 -2.76 -20.78 6.37
N SER A 122 -1.78 -20.77 7.27
CA SER A 122 -1.38 -21.91 8.09
C SER A 122 -0.53 -21.45 9.28
N CYS A 123 -0.47 -22.24 10.35
CA CYS A 123 0.17 -21.85 11.60
C CYS A 123 1.66 -21.43 11.49
N GLU A 124 2.38 -21.96 10.49
CA GLU A 124 3.78 -21.61 10.26
C GLU A 124 3.92 -20.52 9.20
N LEU A 125 3.06 -20.54 8.16
CA LEU A 125 3.18 -19.78 6.92
C LEU A 125 1.83 -19.20 6.48
N THR A 126 1.71 -17.87 6.49
CA THR A 126 0.68 -17.15 5.75
C THR A 126 1.26 -16.65 4.43
N GLU A 127 0.75 -17.14 3.29
CA GLU A 127 1.08 -16.62 1.96
C GLU A 127 0.17 -15.42 1.64
N MET A 128 0.79 -14.30 1.24
CA MET A 128 0.08 -13.08 0.89
C MET A 128 0.49 -12.58 -0.49
N MET A 129 -0.48 -12.31 -1.35
CA MET A 129 -0.32 -11.49 -2.54
C MET A 129 -0.43 -10.01 -2.15
N ILE A 130 0.68 -9.28 -2.28
CA ILE A 130 0.75 -7.84 -2.11
C ILE A 130 0.60 -7.18 -3.47
N THR A 131 -0.29 -6.20 -3.58
CA THR A 131 -0.47 -5.39 -4.77
C THR A 131 -0.16 -3.92 -4.43
N CYS A 132 0.81 -3.33 -5.13
CA CYS A 132 1.08 -1.90 -5.10
C CYS A 132 0.51 -1.25 -6.36
N SER A 133 -0.31 -0.20 -6.23
CA SER A 133 -0.89 0.52 -7.36
C SER A 133 -0.68 2.03 -7.29
N SER A 134 -0.56 2.67 -8.46
CA SER A 134 -0.49 4.13 -8.60
C SER A 134 -0.99 4.58 -9.98
N HIS A 135 -1.51 5.81 -10.06
CA HIS A 135 -2.38 6.24 -11.15
C HIS A 135 -2.02 7.63 -11.70
N GLY A 136 -2.39 7.87 -12.97
CA GLY A 136 -2.45 9.20 -13.59
C GLY A 136 -1.12 9.88 -13.93
N GLY A 137 0.01 9.18 -13.83
CA GLY A 137 1.34 9.79 -14.02
C GLY A 137 1.93 9.64 -15.42
N PHE A 138 2.97 10.41 -15.72
CA PHE A 138 3.66 10.41 -17.02
C PHE A 138 5.10 10.92 -16.87
N PRO A 139 6.10 10.38 -17.61
CA PRO A 139 6.03 9.31 -18.61
C PRO A 139 5.85 7.92 -17.98
N LYS A 140 6.01 6.86 -18.79
CA LYS A 140 6.01 5.45 -18.34
C LYS A 140 6.88 5.27 -17.08
N PRO A 141 6.36 4.67 -16.00
CA PRO A 141 7.07 4.53 -14.74
C PRO A 141 7.89 3.22 -14.66
N ARG A 142 8.68 3.11 -13.59
CA ARG A 142 9.21 1.87 -13.03
C ARG A 142 8.65 1.70 -11.62
N ILE A 143 8.37 0.46 -11.19
CA ILE A 143 8.20 0.13 -9.77
C ILE A 143 9.52 -0.42 -9.22
N SER A 144 9.89 0.03 -8.03
CA SER A 144 10.92 -0.55 -7.18
C SER A 144 10.39 -0.71 -5.76
N GLY A 145 11.12 -1.40 -4.90
CA GLY A 145 10.73 -1.54 -3.50
C GLY A 145 11.65 -2.42 -2.69
N ALA A 146 11.33 -2.58 -1.41
CA ALA A 146 12.13 -3.34 -0.46
C ALA A 146 11.27 -4.01 0.62
N LEU A 147 11.79 -5.11 1.17
CA LEU A 147 11.26 -5.82 2.33
C LEU A 147 12.29 -5.76 3.44
N ASN A 148 11.97 -5.12 4.57
CA ASN A 148 12.92 -4.92 5.67
C ASN A 148 14.29 -4.40 5.16
N ASN A 149 14.25 -3.40 4.27
CA ASN A 149 15.37 -2.76 3.57
C ASN A 149 16.11 -3.61 2.51
N MET A 150 15.74 -4.87 2.28
CA MET A 150 16.28 -5.67 1.17
C MET A 150 15.49 -5.41 -0.11
N SER A 151 16.14 -4.99 -1.20
CA SER A 151 15.48 -4.69 -2.47
C SER A 151 14.78 -5.90 -3.09
N VAL A 152 13.58 -5.72 -3.63
CA VAL A 152 12.83 -6.78 -4.33
C VAL A 152 12.34 -6.35 -5.70
N GLU A 153 12.30 -7.31 -6.63
CA GLU A 153 11.66 -7.16 -7.93
C GLU A 153 10.15 -7.36 -7.79
N TRP A 154 9.38 -6.44 -8.35
CA TRP A 154 7.91 -6.53 -8.40
C TRP A 154 7.50 -7.01 -9.79
N ASN A 155 6.52 -7.90 -9.86
CA ASN A 155 5.84 -8.24 -11.12
C ASN A 155 5.01 -7.03 -11.57
N ALA A 156 5.65 -6.11 -12.30
CA ALA A 156 5.15 -4.79 -12.59
C ALA A 156 4.50 -4.71 -13.98
N SER A 157 3.26 -4.23 -14.00
CA SER A 157 2.44 -3.99 -15.18
C SER A 157 2.00 -2.54 -15.24
N TRP A 158 1.71 -2.03 -16.43
CA TRP A 158 1.18 -0.68 -16.63
C TRP A 158 0.13 -0.68 -17.74
N VAL A 159 -0.84 0.23 -17.64
CA VAL A 159 -1.89 0.47 -18.63
C VAL A 159 -1.89 1.95 -18.99
N SER A 160 -1.98 2.24 -20.28
CA SER A 160 -2.26 3.56 -20.83
C SER A 160 -2.94 3.36 -22.19
N GLU A 161 -3.83 4.28 -22.58
CA GLU A 161 -4.54 4.26 -23.86
C GLU A 161 -3.60 4.50 -25.05
N SER A 162 -2.53 5.28 -24.82
CA SER A 162 -1.59 5.71 -25.86
C SER A 162 -0.24 6.13 -25.28
N ASN A 163 0.77 6.28 -26.14
CA ASN A 163 2.07 6.83 -25.74
C ASN A 163 2.03 8.32 -25.30
N PHE A 164 0.86 8.98 -25.38
CA PHE A 164 0.63 10.35 -24.92
C PHE A 164 -0.55 10.46 -23.92
N SER A 165 -1.04 9.33 -23.39
CA SER A 165 -2.04 9.28 -22.32
C SER A 165 -1.37 8.99 -20.97
N PRO A 166 -1.98 9.35 -19.82
CA PRO A 166 -1.45 9.03 -18.49
C PRO A 166 -1.32 7.51 -18.27
N TYR A 167 -0.30 7.10 -17.52
CA TYR A 167 -0.08 5.71 -17.12
C TYR A 167 -0.69 5.42 -15.74
N ASN A 168 -1.36 4.28 -15.66
CA ASN A 168 -1.63 3.58 -14.40
C ASN A 168 -0.65 2.41 -14.27
N VAL A 169 -0.14 2.13 -13.08
CA VAL A 169 0.87 1.11 -12.82
C VAL A 169 0.49 0.25 -11.62
N THR A 170 0.69 -1.06 -11.75
CA THR A 170 0.37 -2.06 -10.73
C THR A 170 1.49 -3.09 -10.64
N GLY A 171 2.14 -3.17 -9.47
CA GLY A 171 3.15 -4.17 -9.14
C GLY A 171 2.58 -5.22 -8.20
N LYS A 172 2.83 -6.50 -8.48
CA LYS A 172 2.47 -7.62 -7.60
C LYS A 172 3.69 -8.33 -7.04
N LEU A 173 3.57 -8.83 -5.81
CA LEU A 173 4.60 -9.59 -5.09
C LEU A 173 3.92 -10.62 -4.20
N VAL A 174 4.39 -11.86 -4.17
CA VAL A 174 3.87 -12.93 -3.30
C VAL A 174 4.90 -13.21 -2.21
N LEU A 175 4.48 -13.23 -0.94
CA LEU A 175 5.37 -13.44 0.21
C LEU A 175 4.80 -14.41 1.24
N ASN A 176 5.70 -15.21 1.82
CA ASN A 176 5.42 -16.05 2.99
C ASN A 176 5.78 -15.30 4.28
N VAL A 177 4.75 -14.84 5.01
CA VAL A 177 4.89 -14.00 6.21
C VAL A 177 5.16 -14.87 7.44
N THR A 178 6.43 -15.23 7.62
CA THR A 178 6.92 -16.00 8.78
C THR A 178 7.15 -15.18 10.04
N LYS A 179 7.21 -13.84 9.90
CA LYS A 179 7.43 -12.80 10.92
C LYS A 179 6.94 -11.46 10.37
N ASP A 180 6.94 -10.41 11.18
CA ASP A 180 6.60 -9.05 10.73
C ASP A 180 7.56 -8.55 9.61
N VAL A 181 6.99 -7.91 8.58
CA VAL A 181 7.71 -7.40 7.41
C VAL A 181 7.23 -6.00 7.05
N ASN A 182 8.15 -5.03 7.06
CA ASN A 182 7.93 -3.72 6.48
C ASN A 182 8.13 -3.80 4.96
N VAL A 183 7.04 -3.70 4.21
CA VAL A 183 7.01 -3.65 2.74
C VAL A 183 7.07 -2.19 2.31
N THR A 184 7.99 -1.83 1.42
CA THR A 184 8.04 -0.50 0.80
C THR A 184 7.91 -0.64 -0.71
N CYS A 185 7.00 0.13 -1.31
CA CYS A 185 6.85 0.29 -2.75
C CYS A 185 7.20 1.73 -3.17
N SER A 186 7.83 1.89 -4.32
CA SER A 186 8.21 3.17 -4.91
C SER A 186 7.91 3.19 -6.41
N VAL A 187 7.32 4.27 -6.88
CA VAL A 187 7.01 4.52 -8.29
C VAL A 187 7.94 5.62 -8.81
N GLU A 188 8.85 5.23 -9.69
CA GLU A 188 9.93 6.06 -10.26
C GLU A 188 9.57 6.56 -11.66
N TYR A 189 9.74 7.85 -11.94
CA TYR A 189 9.41 8.48 -13.23
C TYR A 189 10.26 9.74 -13.48
N ASN A 190 10.99 9.80 -14.60
CA ASN A 190 11.81 10.96 -15.03
C ASN A 190 12.77 11.57 -13.95
N GLY A 191 13.24 10.74 -13.01
CA GLY A 191 14.08 11.15 -11.88
C GLY A 191 13.34 11.55 -10.60
N PHE A 192 12.00 11.56 -10.63
CA PHE A 192 11.15 11.66 -9.45
C PHE A 192 10.80 10.26 -8.92
N ALA A 193 10.47 10.17 -7.63
CA ALA A 193 9.94 8.96 -7.01
C ALA A 193 8.82 9.32 -6.04
N LYS A 194 7.78 8.49 -5.97
CA LYS A 194 6.76 8.53 -4.90
C LYS A 194 6.65 7.15 -4.28
N SER A 195 6.82 7.08 -2.96
CA SER A 195 6.85 5.82 -2.21
C SER A 195 5.77 5.74 -1.13
N THR A 196 5.53 4.54 -0.64
CA THR A 196 4.69 4.23 0.53
C THR A 196 5.16 2.92 1.14
N SER A 197 5.00 2.79 2.45
CA SER A 197 5.38 1.61 3.22
C SER A 197 4.21 1.08 4.05
N LEU A 198 4.16 -0.23 4.24
CA LEU A 198 3.14 -0.95 4.98
C LEU A 198 3.82 -2.01 5.87
N LEU A 199 3.55 -1.99 7.16
CA LEU A 199 3.98 -3.04 8.09
C LEU A 199 2.98 -4.20 8.06
N LEU A 200 3.38 -5.33 7.49
CA LEU A 200 2.68 -6.60 7.63
C LEU A 200 3.05 -7.20 8.98
N LYS A 201 2.03 -7.62 9.75
CA LYS A 201 2.20 -8.37 10.99
C LYS A 201 1.94 -9.85 10.75
N LYS A 202 2.61 -10.73 11.48
CA LYS A 202 2.19 -12.14 11.53
C LYS A 202 0.96 -12.30 12.44
N THR A 203 -0.08 -12.94 11.93
CA THR A 203 -1.21 -13.43 12.73
C THR A 203 -0.77 -14.72 13.44
N ASN A 204 -0.89 -14.78 14.77
CA ASN A 204 -0.48 -15.95 15.57
C ASN A 204 -1.68 -16.80 16.03
N ASP A 205 -2.85 -16.65 15.42
CA ASP A 205 -4.12 -17.24 15.85
C ASP A 205 -4.27 -18.73 15.49
N CYS A 206 -3.27 -19.54 15.82
CA CYS A 206 -3.39 -21.00 15.83
C CYS A 206 -3.65 -21.53 17.23
N VAL A 207 -4.94 -21.59 17.59
CA VAL A 207 -5.43 -22.56 18.58
C VAL A 207 -5.30 -23.95 17.96
N VAL A 208 -4.12 -24.55 18.07
CA VAL A 208 -3.87 -25.95 17.70
C VAL A 208 -4.89 -26.80 18.46
N PRO A 209 -5.76 -27.58 17.80
CA PRO A 209 -6.71 -28.43 18.50
C PRO A 209 -5.95 -29.37 19.44
N PRO A 210 -6.34 -29.50 20.72
CA PRO A 210 -5.61 -30.33 21.67
C PRO A 210 -5.58 -31.76 21.14
N VAL A 211 -4.38 -32.21 20.77
CA VAL A 211 -4.16 -33.53 20.15
C VAL A 211 -4.77 -34.58 21.08
N PRO A 212 -5.78 -35.36 20.63
CA PRO A 212 -6.41 -36.34 21.50
C PRO A 212 -5.34 -37.33 21.97
N PRO A 213 -5.27 -37.64 23.28
CA PRO A 213 -4.22 -38.50 23.80
C PRO A 213 -4.26 -39.84 23.07
N PRO A 214 -3.10 -40.40 22.67
CA PRO A 214 -3.06 -41.58 21.83
C PRO A 214 -3.83 -42.71 22.50
N TYR A 215 -4.59 -43.48 21.72
CA TYR A 215 -5.56 -44.47 22.20
C TYR A 215 -4.99 -45.42 23.28
N ASN A 216 -3.68 -45.74 23.21
CA ASN A 216 -2.93 -46.52 24.21
C ASN A 216 -2.97 -45.92 25.63
N VAL A 217 -2.97 -44.59 25.78
CA VAL A 217 -3.08 -43.91 27.09
C VAL A 217 -4.50 -44.03 27.63
N ILE A 218 -5.51 -43.85 26.77
CA ILE A 218 -6.92 -43.99 27.15
C ILE A 218 -7.21 -45.43 27.59
N THR A 219 -6.77 -46.43 26.83
CA THR A 219 -6.94 -47.85 27.19
C THR A 219 -6.14 -48.21 28.44
N ALA A 220 -4.91 -47.75 28.60
CA ALA A 220 -4.12 -47.98 29.82
C ALA A 220 -4.81 -47.39 31.06
N SER A 221 -5.33 -46.15 31.01
CA SER A 221 -6.09 -45.55 32.11
C SER A 221 -7.35 -46.35 32.45
N ILE A 222 -8.11 -46.82 31.45
CA ILE A 222 -9.28 -47.67 31.65
C ILE A 222 -8.89 -49.01 32.30
N ILE A 223 -7.81 -49.66 31.86
CA ILE A 223 -7.30 -50.92 32.42
C ILE A 223 -6.86 -50.74 33.88
N VAL A 224 -6.18 -49.63 34.22
CA VAL A 224 -5.80 -49.32 35.62
C VAL A 224 -7.04 -49.13 36.50
N VAL A 225 -8.08 -48.43 36.03
CA VAL A 225 -9.33 -48.26 36.79
C VAL A 225 -10.05 -49.59 36.98
N ILE A 226 -10.16 -50.43 35.93
CA ILE A 226 -10.81 -51.75 36.00
C ILE A 226 -10.06 -52.68 36.95
N THR A 227 -8.72 -52.74 36.86
CA THR A 227 -7.91 -53.58 37.76
C THR A 227 -7.98 -53.11 39.22
N PHE A 228 -8.04 -51.81 39.47
CA PHE A 228 -8.25 -51.27 40.82
C PHE A 228 -9.65 -51.62 41.39
N ILE A 229 -10.71 -51.53 40.58
CA ILE A 229 -12.07 -51.96 40.97
C ILE A 229 -12.13 -53.48 41.23
N LEU A 230 -11.46 -54.29 40.41
CA LEU A 230 -11.33 -55.74 40.64
C LEU A 230 -10.56 -56.03 41.94
N ALA A 231 -9.46 -55.32 42.21
CA ALA A 231 -8.72 -55.45 43.46
C ALA A 231 -9.57 -55.09 44.69
N ILE A 232 -10.35 -54.00 44.63
CA ILE A 232 -11.27 -53.60 45.71
C ILE A 232 -12.39 -54.63 45.91
N THR A 233 -13.01 -55.12 44.84
CA THR A 233 -14.10 -56.11 44.95
C THR A 233 -13.60 -57.48 45.43
N LEU A 234 -12.38 -57.89 45.06
CA LEU A 234 -11.72 -59.06 45.62
C LEU A 234 -11.35 -58.86 47.09
N ALA A 235 -10.77 -57.70 47.47
CA ALA A 235 -10.49 -57.38 48.87
C ALA A 235 -11.77 -57.40 49.72
N ALA A 236 -12.87 -56.83 49.23
CA ALA A 236 -14.18 -56.85 49.90
C ALA A 236 -14.85 -58.24 49.94
N ARG A 237 -14.39 -59.21 49.15
CA ARG A 237 -14.82 -60.62 49.16
C ARG A 237 -13.96 -61.50 50.07
N TYR A 238 -12.66 -61.19 50.18
CA TYR A 238 -11.66 -62.02 50.89
C TYR A 238 -11.25 -61.49 52.27
N LEU A 239 -11.46 -60.20 52.57
CA LEU A 239 -11.41 -59.69 53.95
C LEU A 239 -12.65 -60.16 54.71
N PRO A 240 -12.53 -60.95 55.79
CA PRO A 240 -13.68 -61.34 56.58
C PRO A 240 -14.35 -60.12 57.20
N ARG A 241 -15.69 -60.06 57.15
CA ARG A 241 -16.44 -59.18 58.06
C ARG A 241 -16.21 -59.67 59.50
N HIS A 242 -15.26 -59.07 60.20
CA HIS A 242 -15.04 -59.30 61.63
C HIS A 242 -16.21 -58.74 62.46
N VAL A 243 -17.30 -59.52 62.52
CA VAL A 243 -18.36 -59.36 63.50
C VAL A 243 -17.78 -59.72 64.87
N CYS A 244 -17.40 -58.72 65.65
CA CYS A 244 -16.92 -58.91 67.02
C CYS A 244 -18.10 -58.86 68.00
N SER A 245 -18.23 -59.87 68.88
CA SER A 245 -19.41 -60.01 69.74
C SER A 245 -19.09 -60.63 71.12
N ARG A 246 -19.03 -59.76 72.14
CA ARG A 246 -19.26 -60.03 73.58
C ARG A 246 -18.21 -60.91 74.32
N CYS A 247 -18.06 -60.84 75.65
CA CYS A 247 -18.76 -59.99 76.65
C CYS A 247 -17.80 -59.35 77.70
N CYS A 248 -18.35 -58.79 78.80
CA CYS A 248 -17.84 -57.58 79.44
C CYS A 248 -17.88 -57.55 80.99
N LYS A 249 -17.07 -56.67 81.60
CA LYS A 249 -17.31 -55.99 82.90
C LYS A 249 -16.96 -54.49 82.71
N ARG A 250 -17.77 -53.49 83.10
CA ARG A 250 -18.33 -53.06 84.42
C ARG A 250 -17.31 -52.37 85.34
N GLN A 251 -17.60 -51.22 85.99
CA GLN A 251 -18.87 -50.46 86.17
C GLN A 251 -18.70 -48.95 85.88
N ASP A 252 -19.73 -48.16 85.52
CA ASP A 252 -21.05 -48.53 84.95
C ASP A 252 -21.44 -47.59 83.76
N SER A 253 -21.79 -46.29 83.86
CA SER A 253 -22.28 -45.45 84.97
C SER A 253 -22.63 -44.02 84.49
N VAL A 254 -23.87 -43.54 84.73
CA VAL A 254 -24.36 -42.14 84.88
C VAL A 254 -23.91 -41.11 83.79
N GLU A 255 -24.68 -40.69 82.76
CA GLU A 255 -26.13 -40.35 82.63
C GLU A 255 -26.49 -39.01 83.34
N GLU A 256 -27.32 -38.07 82.88
CA GLU A 256 -28.30 -37.92 81.77
C GLU A 256 -27.81 -36.86 80.73
N GLY A 257 -28.50 -36.37 79.68
CA GLY A 257 -29.84 -36.52 79.07
C GLY A 257 -29.94 -35.50 77.89
N ALA A 258 -30.47 -35.80 76.70
CA ALA A 258 -31.90 -35.79 76.33
C ALA A 258 -32.58 -34.43 76.69
N LYS A 259 -33.14 -33.60 75.78
CA LYS A 259 -33.62 -33.68 74.37
C LYS A 259 -33.32 -32.32 73.66
N GLU A 260 -33.77 -31.91 72.45
CA GLU A 260 -35.03 -32.11 71.72
C GLU A 260 -34.90 -31.89 70.19
N CYS A 261 -35.99 -31.56 69.47
CA CYS A 261 -36.28 -32.10 68.14
C CYS A 261 -36.45 -31.07 67.01
N MET A 262 -35.86 -31.40 65.85
CA MET A 262 -36.48 -31.39 64.51
C MET A 262 -36.81 -30.07 63.77
N LYS A 263 -36.49 -30.10 62.46
CA LYS A 263 -37.00 -29.31 61.32
C LYS A 263 -36.59 -27.82 61.16
N ALA A 264 -35.86 -27.59 60.07
CA ALA A 264 -35.93 -26.38 59.23
C ALA A 264 -37.25 -26.38 58.38
N PRO A 265 -37.60 -25.38 57.53
CA PRO A 265 -36.77 -24.27 57.01
C PRO A 265 -37.47 -22.88 56.85
N VAL A 266 -36.85 -21.98 56.04
CA VAL A 266 -37.44 -20.90 55.18
C VAL A 266 -37.24 -19.41 55.58
N SER A 267 -36.62 -18.64 54.64
CA SER A 267 -36.69 -17.16 54.39
C SER A 267 -36.22 -16.17 55.47
N SER A 268 -35.61 -15.00 55.22
CA SER A 268 -35.31 -14.19 54.01
C SER A 268 -34.71 -12.82 54.45
N LYS A 269 -33.97 -12.12 53.57
CA LYS A 269 -33.44 -10.72 53.71
C LYS A 269 -32.49 -10.52 54.92
N GLY A 270 -31.38 -9.80 54.86
CA GLY A 270 -31.02 -8.54 54.18
C GLY A 270 -30.36 -7.63 55.25
N THR A 271 -29.57 -6.59 54.98
CA THR A 271 -29.26 -5.88 53.73
C THR A 271 -27.98 -5.05 53.93
N ALA A 272 -27.03 -5.07 52.97
CA ALA A 272 -25.93 -4.08 52.77
C ALA A 272 -25.05 -3.74 54.02
N GLU A 273 -24.24 -2.67 54.16
CA GLU A 273 -23.88 -1.42 53.41
C GLU A 273 -22.48 -0.96 53.95
N THR A 274 -21.58 -0.13 53.38
CA THR A 274 -21.45 0.63 52.10
C THR A 274 -19.97 1.06 51.89
N SER A 275 -19.49 1.20 50.64
CA SER A 275 -18.39 2.14 50.22
C SER A 275 -16.97 1.93 50.82
N SER A 276 -15.84 2.48 50.35
CA SER A 276 -15.48 3.63 49.49
C SER A 276 -13.96 3.56 49.16
N VAL A 277 -13.32 4.34 48.27
CA VAL A 277 -13.70 5.40 47.31
C VAL A 277 -13.08 5.02 45.96
#